data_AF-V9GBU0-F1
#
_entry.id   AF-V9GBU0-F1
#
_cell.length_a   1.000
_cell.length_b   1.000
_cell.length_c   1.000
_cell.angle_alpha   90.00
_cell.angle_beta   90.00
_cell.angle_gamma   90.00
#
_symmetry.space_group_name_H-M   'P 1'
#
loop_
_entity.id
_entity.type
_entity.pdbx_description
1 polymer ?
#
loop_
_entity_poly.entity_id
_entity_poly.type
_entity_poly.pdbx_seq_one_letter_code
_entity_poly.pdbx_strand_id
1 'polypeptide(L)'
;MFGLPNVDYHLEFTQYKAAVPAPPPSDDNLLVFYIPDVEIRDQVVSRLNAMGYPEVEPENPYWKQQGITISDPDGWRIVLQNTTGIS
;
A
#
# COMPACT_ATOMS: atom_id res chain seq x y z
N MET A 1 5.81 -2.33 15.59
CA MET A 1 4.52 -3.00 15.33
C MET A 1 3.46 -1.95 15.01
N PHE A 2 2.85 -2.02 13.84
CA PHE A 2 1.76 -1.15 13.38
C PHE A 2 0.55 -2.02 13.04
N GLY A 3 -0.59 -1.78 13.67
CA GLY A 3 -1.81 -2.55 13.45
C GLY A 3 -3.03 -1.65 13.46
N LEU A 4 -4.15 -2.16 12.96
CA LEU A 4 -5.43 -1.46 13.12
C LEU A 4 -5.95 -1.66 14.54
N PRO A 5 -6.67 -0.69 15.11
CA PRO A 5 -7.30 -0.89 16.42
C PRO A 5 -8.25 -2.10 16.39
N ASN A 6 -8.15 -2.96 17.40
CA ASN A 6 -9.05 -4.10 17.60
C ASN A 6 -9.01 -5.19 16.52
N VAL A 7 -7.90 -5.31 15.77
CA VAL A 7 -7.67 -6.46 14.88
C VAL A 7 -6.45 -7.25 15.34
N ASP A 8 -6.46 -8.56 15.09
CA ASP A 8 -5.38 -9.46 15.49
C ASP A 8 -4.15 -9.39 14.55
N TYR A 9 -4.23 -8.59 13.49
CA TYR A 9 -3.20 -8.47 12.45
C TYR A 9 -2.38 -7.18 12.60
N HIS A 10 -1.07 -7.30 12.47
CA HIS A 10 -0.14 -6.19 12.52
C HIS A 10 1.03 -6.39 11.55
N LEU A 11 1.68 -5.29 11.20
CA LEU A 11 2.95 -5.24 10.48
C LEU A 11 4.08 -4.93 11.46
N GLU A 12 5.21 -5.61 11.27
CA GLU A 12 6.44 -5.32 11.99
C GLU A 12 7.55 -5.02 10.97
N PHE A 13 8.24 -3.91 11.19
CA PHE A 13 9.41 -3.53 10.42
C PHE A 13 10.63 -3.68 11.32
N THR A 14 11.64 -4.39 10.83
CA THR A 14 12.91 -4.58 11.54
C THR A 14 14.05 -4.18 10.62
N GLN A 15 15.14 -3.68 11.19
CA GLN A 15 16.33 -3.31 10.44
C GLN A 15 17.55 -3.85 11.17
N TYR A 16 18.44 -4.52 10.44
CA TYR A 16 19.75 -4.89 10.94
C TYR A 16 20.79 -3.90 10.42
N LYS A 17 21.68 -3.42 11.30
CA LYS A 17 22.63 -2.34 11.01
C LYS A 17 23.54 -2.62 9.80
N ALA A 18 23.89 -3.89 9.55
CA ALA A 18 24.74 -4.29 8.43
C ALA A 18 23.96 -4.97 7.29
N ALA A 19 22.62 -4.90 7.30
CA ALA A 19 21.82 -5.38 6.19
C ALA A 19 22.02 -4.48 4.96
N VAL A 20 22.03 -5.09 3.78
CA VAL A 20 21.88 -4.39 2.52
C VAL A 20 20.38 -4.37 2.21
N PRO A 21 19.73 -3.21 2.02
CA PRO A 21 18.34 -3.14 1.62
C PRO A 21 18.12 -3.93 0.33
N ALA A 22 17.12 -4.82 0.33
CA ALA A 22 16.71 -5.53 -0.86
C ALA A 22 15.38 -4.93 -1.35
N PRO A 23 15.25 -4.56 -2.63
CA PRO A 23 13.97 -4.15 -3.18
C PRO A 23 12.98 -5.33 -3.15
N PRO A 24 11.66 -5.06 -3.27
CA PRO A 24 10.69 -6.13 -3.46
C PRO A 24 11.05 -6.98 -4.69
N PRO A 25 10.79 -8.30 -4.65
CA PRO A 25 11.03 -9.21 -5.76
C PRO A 25 10.38 -8.81 -7.10
N SER A 26 9.23 -8.15 -7.06
CA SER A 26 8.56 -7.56 -8.23
C SER A 26 7.61 -6.43 -7.82
N ASP A 27 7.15 -5.66 -8.80
CA ASP A 27 6.13 -4.62 -8.60
C ASP A 27 4.74 -5.22 -8.29
N ASP A 28 4.50 -6.48 -8.65
CA ASP A 28 3.32 -7.26 -8.25
C ASP A 28 3.38 -7.83 -6.80
N ASN A 29 4.36 -7.43 -5.97
CA ASN A 29 4.36 -7.73 -4.52
C ASN A 29 3.59 -6.65 -3.76
N LEU A 30 2.35 -6.96 -3.41
CA LEU A 30 1.36 -5.97 -2.99
C LEU A 30 0.93 -6.16 -1.53
N LEU A 31 0.76 -5.03 -0.84
CA LEU A 31 -0.12 -4.91 0.32
C LEU A 31 -1.40 -4.19 -0.10
N VAL A 32 -2.52 -4.90 -0.11
CA VAL A 32 -3.80 -4.36 -0.60
C VAL A 32 -4.71 -4.00 0.57
N PHE A 33 -5.15 -2.74 0.62
CA PHE A 33 -6.22 -2.28 1.49
C PHE A 33 -7.50 -2.10 0.69
N TYR A 34 -8.54 -2.84 1.06
CA TYR A 34 -9.88 -2.71 0.51
C TYR A 34 -10.65 -1.64 1.29
N ILE A 35 -10.85 -0.48 0.66
CA ILE A 35 -11.48 0.70 1.25
C ILE A 35 -12.73 1.02 0.42
N PRO A 36 -13.91 0.47 0.77
CA PRO A 36 -15.13 0.63 -0.03
C PRO A 36 -15.65 2.08 -0.04
N ASP A 37 -15.28 2.88 0.97
CA ASP A 37 -15.57 4.31 1.00
C ASP A 37 -14.53 5.07 0.15
N VAL A 38 -15.00 5.63 -0.96
CA VAL A 38 -14.15 6.35 -1.92
C VAL A 38 -13.60 7.65 -1.34
N GLU A 39 -14.36 8.33 -0.49
CA GLU A 39 -13.95 9.60 0.10
C GLU A 39 -12.82 9.36 1.11
N ILE A 40 -12.94 8.30 1.92
CA ILE A 40 -11.87 7.89 2.84
C ILE A 40 -10.61 7.48 2.06
N ARG A 41 -10.76 6.68 0.99
CA ARG A 41 -9.63 6.29 0.13
C ARG A 41 -8.92 7.52 -0.41
N ASP A 42 -9.66 8.47 -0.99
CA ASP A 42 -9.09 9.64 -1.65
C ASP A 42 -8.44 10.62 -0.65
N GLN A 43 -8.98 10.73 0.56
CA GLN A 43 -8.33 11.46 1.65
C GLN A 43 -6.97 10.83 2.03
N VAL A 44 -6.90 9.49 2.11
CA VAL A 44 -5.65 8.78 2.38
C VAL A 44 -4.64 8.99 1.25
N VAL A 45 -5.06 8.85 -0.01
CA VAL A 45 -4.22 9.09 -1.20
C VAL A 45 -3.70 10.52 -1.20
N SER A 46 -4.56 11.52 -1.00
CA SER A 46 -4.19 12.93 -0.99
C SER A 46 -3.15 13.23 0.10
N ARG A 47 -3.33 12.67 1.30
CA ARG A 47 -2.39 12.81 2.40
C ARG A 47 -1.03 12.20 2.07
N LEU A 48 -1.00 10.99 1.51
CA LEU A 48 0.24 10.33 1.11
C LEU A 48 0.98 11.10 0.01
N ASN A 49 0.25 11.59 -0.98
CA ASN A 49 0.81 12.43 -2.03
C ASN A 49 1.42 13.72 -1.46
N ALA A 50 0.73 14.39 -0.52
CA ALA A 50 1.24 15.58 0.15
C ALA A 50 2.50 15.31 1.02
N MET A 51 2.69 14.07 1.47
CA MET A 51 3.89 13.63 2.18
C MET A 51 5.05 13.24 1.24
N GLY A 52 4.84 13.27 -0.08
CA GLY A 52 5.85 12.91 -1.08
C GLY A 52 5.76 11.47 -1.58
N TYR A 53 4.65 10.77 -1.34
CA TYR A 53 4.37 9.43 -1.86
C TYR A 53 3.28 9.48 -2.94
N PRO A 54 3.63 9.84 -4.19
CA PRO A 54 2.67 9.94 -5.28
C PRO A 54 2.18 8.55 -5.72
N GLU A 55 1.12 8.56 -6.52
CA GLU A 55 0.68 7.38 -7.26
C GLU A 55 1.78 6.89 -8.21
N VAL A 56 1.88 5.56 -8.31
CA VAL A 56 2.78 4.85 -9.21
C VAL A 56 1.99 3.83 -10.03
N GLU A 57 2.48 3.52 -11.21
CA GLU A 57 1.81 2.56 -12.07
C GLU A 57 1.93 1.13 -11.51
N PRO A 58 0.82 0.39 -11.33
CA PRO A 58 0.87 -1.04 -11.00
C PRO A 58 1.32 -1.88 -12.19
N GLU A 59 1.96 -3.01 -11.91
CA GLU A 59 2.35 -4.00 -12.91
C GLU A 59 1.12 -4.64 -13.57
N ASN A 60 0.13 -5.08 -12.77
CA ASN A 60 -1.15 -5.54 -13.28
C ASN A 60 -2.18 -4.38 -13.45
N PRO A 61 -2.66 -4.09 -14.68
CA PRO A 61 -3.64 -3.03 -14.95
C PRO A 61 -4.98 -3.19 -14.23
N TYR A 62 -5.31 -4.38 -13.73
CA TYR A 62 -6.48 -4.63 -12.89
C TYR A 62 -6.57 -3.62 -11.73
N TRP A 63 -5.43 -3.32 -11.09
CA TRP A 63 -5.39 -2.43 -9.93
C TRP A 63 -5.70 -0.97 -10.25
N LYS A 64 -5.57 -0.54 -11.52
CA LYS A 64 -5.93 0.84 -11.92
C LYS A 64 -7.43 1.07 -12.05
N GLN A 65 -8.24 0.01 -12.14
CA GLN A 65 -9.66 0.16 -12.48
C GLN A 65 -10.45 0.90 -11.38
N GLN A 66 -10.16 0.60 -10.12
CA GLN A 66 -10.79 1.23 -8.95
C GLN A 66 -9.81 1.42 -7.78
N GLY A 67 -8.52 1.24 -8.04
CA GLY A 67 -7.47 1.36 -7.04
C GLY A 67 -6.47 2.44 -7.40
N ILE A 68 -5.74 2.86 -6.38
CA ILE A 68 -4.56 3.71 -6.49
C ILE A 68 -3.39 2.95 -5.89
N THR A 69 -2.27 2.89 -6.61
CA THR A 69 -1.06 2.20 -6.14
C THR A 69 -0.02 3.24 -5.74
N ILE A 70 0.61 3.03 -4.58
CA ILE A 70 1.64 3.90 -4.02
C ILE A 70 2.87 3.04 -3.71
N SER A 71 4.06 3.61 -3.90
CA SER A 71 5.31 2.97 -3.47
C SER A 71 5.67 3.41 -2.06
N ASP A 72 5.99 2.46 -1.19
CA ASP A 72 6.54 2.75 0.13
C ASP A 72 8.03 3.15 0.06
N PRO A 73 8.66 3.56 1.17
CA PRO A 73 10.07 3.96 1.20
C PRO A 73 11.08 2.90 0.73
N ASP A 74 10.73 1.61 0.84
CA ASP A 74 11.58 0.47 0.45
C ASP A 74 11.20 -0.08 -0.94
N GLY A 75 10.23 0.54 -1.63
CA GLY A 75 9.79 0.20 -2.98
C GLY A 75 8.59 -0.75 -3.06
N TRP A 76 8.06 -1.21 -1.93
CA TRP A 76 6.91 -2.11 -1.89
C TRP A 76 5.64 -1.40 -2.34
N ARG A 77 4.76 -2.12 -3.05
CA ARG A 77 3.53 -1.54 -3.57
C ARG A 77 2.39 -1.68 -2.58
N ILE A 78 1.77 -0.56 -2.26
CA ILE A 78 0.55 -0.49 -1.46
C ILE A 78 -0.59 -0.13 -2.39
N VAL A 79 -1.62 -0.97 -2.46
CA VAL A 79 -2.82 -0.71 -3.27
C VAL A 79 -3.97 -0.31 -2.38
N LEU A 80 -4.59 0.83 -2.67
CA LEU A 80 -5.79 1.32 -2.01
C LEU A 80 -6.99 1.10 -2.95
N GLN A 81 -7.66 -0.05 -2.83
CA GLN A 81 -8.70 -0.50 -3.75
C GLN A 81 -10.10 -0.10 -3.26
N ASN A 82 -10.89 0.55 -4.11
CA ASN A 82 -12.28 0.91 -3.81
C ASN A 82 -13.26 -0.23 -4.07
N THR A 83 -13.23 -1.24 -3.22
CA THR A 83 -14.19 -2.37 -3.19
C THR A 83 -14.21 -2.98 -1.79
N THR A 84 -15.21 -3.82 -1.49
CA THR A 84 -15.28 -4.60 -0.25
C THR A 84 -14.36 -5.82 -0.23
N GLY A 85 -13.66 -6.09 -1.34
CA GLY A 85 -12.75 -7.23 -1.49
C GLY A 85 -13.28 -8.30 -2.44
N ILE A 86 -12.60 -9.44 -2.46
CA ILE A 86 -13.06 -10.63 -3.17
C ILE A 86 -14.11 -11.31 -2.28
N SER A 87 -15.36 -11.30 -2.74
CA SER A 87 -16.46 -12.09 -2.18
C SER A 87 -16.35 -13.55 -2.58
#